data_AF-W6MER1-F1
#
_entry.id   AF-W6MER1-F1
#
_cell.length_a   1.000
_cell.length_b   1.000
_cell.length_c   1.000
_cell.angle_alpha   90.00
_cell.angle_beta   90.00
_cell.angle_gamma   90.00
#
_symmetry.space_group_name_H-M   'P 1'
#
loop_
_entity.id
_entity.type
_entity.pdbx_description
1 polymer ?
#
loop_
_entity_poly.entity_id
_entity_poly.type
_entity_poly.pdbx_seq_one_letter_code
_entity_poly.pdbx_strand_id
1 'polypeptide(L)'
;MVVAVAAVVCLAVQAASVAEEDCINFCPDPTGPVGSYRCCDEHEGNCPPVRPSCEGPIGTSPQAEECFFDPDCFPQQKCCTDVCLPHKVCKATKPHGSG
;
A
#
# COMPACT_ATOMS: atom_id res chain seq x y z
N MET A 1 10.11 -53.87 17.72
CA MET A 1 10.28 -53.04 16.51
C MET A 1 9.39 -51.82 16.67
N VAL A 2 9.99 -50.65 16.81
CA VAL A 2 9.29 -49.37 16.93
C VAL A 2 8.91 -48.95 15.52
N VAL A 3 7.64 -49.02 15.16
CA VAL A 3 7.14 -48.54 13.86
C VAL A 3 6.96 -47.03 13.98
N ALA A 4 8.01 -46.28 13.66
CA ALA A 4 7.92 -44.84 13.47
C ALA A 4 7.46 -44.60 12.02
N VAL A 5 6.22 -44.15 11.84
CA VAL A 5 5.78 -43.56 10.57
C VAL A 5 5.44 -42.12 10.85
N ALA A 6 6.29 -41.25 10.29
CA ALA A 6 6.32 -39.82 10.51
C ALA A 6 4.98 -39.16 10.11
N ALA A 7 4.42 -38.36 11.02
CA ALA A 7 3.33 -37.46 10.70
C ALA A 7 3.86 -36.36 9.78
N VAL A 8 3.53 -36.44 8.49
CA VAL A 8 3.77 -35.35 7.53
C VAL A 8 2.77 -34.25 7.85
N VAL A 9 3.19 -33.30 8.67
CA VAL A 9 2.43 -32.06 8.90
C VAL A 9 2.58 -31.22 7.64
N CYS A 10 1.61 -31.31 6.73
CA CYS A 10 1.44 -30.33 5.67
C CYS A 10 1.11 -28.98 6.31
N LEU A 11 2.14 -28.18 6.61
CA LEU A 11 1.97 -26.75 6.88
C LEU A 11 1.55 -26.11 5.56
N ALA A 12 0.23 -26.05 5.34
CA ALA A 12 -0.34 -25.22 4.30
C ALA A 12 0.05 -23.77 4.58
N VAL A 13 1.00 -23.26 3.81
CA VAL A 13 1.28 -21.83 3.71
C VAL A 13 -0.03 -21.18 3.28
N GLN A 14 -0.68 -20.45 4.19
CA GLN A 14 -1.76 -19.56 3.83
C GLN A 14 -1.15 -18.41 3.05
N ALA A 15 -1.19 -18.51 1.72
CA ALA A 15 -1.11 -17.32 0.90
C ALA A 15 -2.34 -16.48 1.29
N ALA A 16 -2.09 -15.37 1.99
CA ALA A 16 -3.11 -14.37 2.23
C ALA A 16 -3.50 -13.79 0.87
N SER A 17 -4.52 -14.35 0.24
CA SER A 17 -5.24 -13.70 -0.85
C SER A 17 -6.09 -12.61 -0.20
N VAL A 18 -5.47 -11.46 0.04
CA VAL A 18 -6.19 -10.26 0.46
C VAL A 18 -6.99 -9.81 -0.76
N ALA A 19 -8.31 -9.97 -0.67
CA ALA A 19 -9.35 -9.30 -1.45
C ALA A 19 -8.96 -8.79 -2.86
N GLU A 20 -8.66 -9.69 -3.81
CA GLU A 20 -8.49 -9.28 -5.22
C GLU A 20 -9.83 -9.03 -5.94
N GLU A 21 -10.96 -9.40 -5.34
CA GLU A 21 -12.26 -9.38 -6.03
C GLU A 21 -12.91 -7.98 -6.14
N ASP A 22 -12.52 -7.03 -5.28
CA ASP A 22 -13.08 -5.66 -5.26
C ASP A 22 -12.12 -4.59 -5.79
N CYS A 23 -11.02 -4.99 -6.44
CA CYS A 23 -10.07 -4.02 -6.96
C CYS A 23 -10.63 -3.22 -8.15
N ILE A 24 -10.88 -1.93 -7.94
CA ILE A 24 -11.42 -1.03 -8.98
C ILE A 24 -10.32 -0.60 -9.95
N ASN A 25 -9.10 -0.37 -9.46
CA ASN A 25 -7.99 0.20 -10.22
C ASN A 25 -6.77 -0.71 -10.17
N PHE A 26 -6.44 -1.31 -11.32
CA PHE A 26 -5.20 -2.06 -11.53
C PHE A 26 -4.15 -1.19 -12.22
N CYS A 27 -2.98 -1.06 -11.60
CA CYS A 27 -1.86 -0.28 -12.12
C CYS A 27 -0.67 -1.19 -12.46
N PRO A 28 0.17 -0.83 -13.46
CA PRO A 28 1.42 -1.55 -13.73
C PRO A 28 2.27 -1.60 -12.46
N ASP A 29 2.69 -2.80 -12.08
CA ASP A 29 3.49 -3.00 -10.87
C ASP A 29 4.97 -2.68 -11.16
N PRO A 30 5.54 -1.62 -10.55
CA PRO A 30 6.95 -1.27 -10.75
C PRO A 30 7.92 -2.23 -10.06
N THR A 31 7.43 -3.06 -9.14
CA THR A 31 8.23 -4.02 -8.37
C THR A 31 8.10 -5.45 -8.88
N GLY A 32 7.11 -5.72 -9.72
CA GLY A 32 6.80 -7.04 -10.27
C GLY A 32 7.48 -7.32 -11.62
N PRO A 33 7.23 -8.52 -12.19
CA PRO A 33 7.69 -8.87 -13.53
C PRO A 33 7.20 -7.88 -14.60
N VAL A 34 7.92 -7.80 -15.73
CA VAL A 34 7.50 -6.94 -16.84
C VAL A 34 6.09 -7.34 -17.31
N GLY A 35 5.17 -6.37 -17.28
CA GLY A 35 3.77 -6.56 -17.65
C GLY A 35 2.87 -7.06 -16.52
N SER A 36 3.36 -7.14 -15.28
CA SER A 36 2.49 -7.40 -14.12
C SER A 36 1.73 -6.15 -13.69
N TYR A 37 0.56 -6.38 -13.10
CA TYR A 37 -0.32 -5.35 -12.57
C TYR A 37 -0.73 -5.74 -11.15
N ARG A 38 -0.99 -4.74 -10.31
CA ARG A 38 -1.52 -4.92 -8.96
C ARG A 38 -2.57 -3.88 -8.64
N CYS A 39 -3.37 -4.13 -7.60
CA CYS A 39 -4.32 -3.15 -7.12
C CYS A 39 -3.58 -1.91 -6.60
N CYS A 40 -3.96 -0.73 -7.07
CA CYS A 40 -3.28 0.52 -6.70
C CYS A 40 -4.04 1.41 -5.72
N ASP A 41 -5.32 1.13 -5.51
CA ASP A 41 -6.26 2.00 -4.77
C ASP A 41 -7.19 1.13 -3.90
N GLU A 42 -6.58 0.37 -2.99
CA GLU A 42 -7.26 -0.64 -2.17
C GLU A 42 -7.83 -0.06 -0.86
N HIS A 43 -7.19 0.98 -0.31
CA HIS A 43 -7.59 1.51 1.00
C HIS A 43 -8.77 2.47 0.89
N GLU A 44 -9.72 2.37 1.82
CA GLU A 44 -10.90 3.24 1.85
C GLU A 44 -10.55 4.72 2.13
N GLY A 45 -11.48 5.61 1.78
CA GLY A 45 -11.35 7.04 2.05
C GLY A 45 -10.57 7.79 0.96
N ASN A 46 -10.17 9.02 1.27
CA ASN A 46 -9.52 9.91 0.30
C ASN A 46 -8.22 10.46 0.85
N CYS A 47 -7.30 10.77 -0.06
CA CYS A 47 -6.13 11.56 0.23
C CYS A 47 -6.53 12.89 0.89
N PRO A 48 -5.80 13.36 1.91
CA PRO A 48 -6.06 14.67 2.48
C PRO A 48 -5.81 15.77 1.43
N PRO A 49 -6.39 16.96 1.61
CA PRO A 49 -6.13 18.09 0.73
C PRO A 49 -4.63 18.36 0.57
N VAL A 50 -4.21 18.60 -0.67
CA VAL A 50 -2.83 18.98 -0.98
C VAL A 50 -2.56 20.33 -0.32
N ARG A 51 -1.50 20.40 0.49
CA ARG A 51 -1.06 21.67 1.10
C ARG A 51 -0.64 22.66 0.00
N PRO A 52 -0.86 23.97 0.17
CA PRO A 52 -0.52 24.96 -0.85
C PRO A 52 0.98 25.30 -0.92
N SER A 53 1.74 25.00 0.14
CA SER A 53 3.16 25.36 0.24
C SER A 53 3.95 24.38 1.12
N CYS A 54 5.28 24.52 1.09
CA CYS A 54 6.22 23.66 1.81
C CYS A 54 6.76 24.35 3.05
N GLU A 55 6.74 23.66 4.19
CA GLU A 55 7.39 24.09 5.42
C GLU A 55 8.88 23.69 5.38
N GLY A 56 9.62 24.29 4.45
CA GLY A 56 11.05 24.04 4.26
C GLY A 56 11.46 23.77 2.81
N PRO A 57 12.71 23.31 2.59
CA PRO A 57 13.18 22.95 1.26
C PRO A 57 12.31 21.86 0.61
N ILE A 58 12.15 21.96 -0.70
CA ILE A 58 11.52 20.89 -1.48
C ILE A 58 12.40 19.63 -1.41
N GLY A 59 11.79 18.46 -1.26
CA GLY A 59 12.48 17.19 -1.15
C GLY A 59 12.90 16.81 0.26
N THR A 60 12.67 17.68 1.26
CA THR A 60 13.01 17.37 2.66
C THR A 60 11.76 17.15 3.50
N SER A 61 11.47 15.88 3.81
CA SER A 61 10.54 15.50 4.87
C SER A 61 11.02 14.21 5.54
N PRO A 62 11.66 14.29 6.72
CA PRO A 62 12.35 13.14 7.32
C PRO A 62 11.40 12.03 7.81
N GLN A 63 10.10 12.31 7.87
CA GLN A 63 9.08 11.37 8.33
C GLN A 63 8.20 10.85 7.18
N ALA A 64 8.47 11.27 5.95
CA ALA A 64 7.63 10.89 4.83
C ALA A 64 8.08 9.52 4.28
N GLU A 65 7.19 8.55 4.38
CA GLU A 65 7.38 7.21 3.83
C GLU A 65 6.95 7.21 2.36
N GLU A 66 7.91 6.94 1.47
CA GLU A 66 7.68 6.83 0.04
C GLU A 66 6.84 5.58 -0.29
N CYS A 67 5.90 5.73 -1.23
CA CYS A 67 5.02 4.66 -1.66
C CYS A 67 4.77 4.74 -3.17
N PHE A 68 4.36 3.62 -3.77
CA PHE A 68 3.86 3.58 -5.15
C PHE A 68 2.32 3.49 -5.17
N PHE A 69 1.78 2.65 -4.28
CA PHE A 69 0.37 2.30 -4.18
C PHE A 69 -0.12 2.21 -2.74
N ASP A 70 -1.44 2.22 -2.55
CA ASP A 70 -2.07 2.12 -1.24
C ASP A 70 -1.59 0.93 -0.39
N PRO A 71 -1.42 -0.30 -0.92
CA PRO A 71 -1.01 -1.43 -0.10
C PRO A 71 0.47 -1.36 0.35
N ASP A 72 1.23 -0.37 -0.10
CA ASP A 72 2.56 -0.08 0.44
C ASP A 72 2.48 0.69 1.77
N CYS A 73 1.30 1.25 2.10
CA CYS A 73 1.04 2.03 3.30
C CYS A 73 0.30 1.22 4.37
N PHE A 74 0.17 1.78 5.58
CA PHE A 74 -0.69 1.18 6.60
C PHE A 74 -2.18 1.18 6.17
N PRO A 75 -3.02 0.26 6.67
CA PRO A 75 -4.43 0.13 6.26
C PRO A 75 -5.32 1.38 6.42
N GLN A 76 -4.89 2.38 7.20
CA GLN A 76 -5.61 3.65 7.39
C GLN A 76 -4.93 4.83 6.68
N GLN A 77 -4.09 4.54 5.70
CA GLN A 77 -3.33 5.50 4.94
C GLN A 77 -3.50 5.24 3.45
N LYS A 78 -3.38 6.29 2.65
CA LYS A 78 -3.36 6.19 1.19
C LYS A 78 -2.05 6.72 0.65
N CYS A 79 -1.65 6.20 -0.51
CA CYS A 79 -0.46 6.64 -1.21
C CYS A 79 -0.76 7.89 -2.02
N CYS A 80 -0.42 9.04 -1.45
CA CYS A 80 -0.89 10.34 -1.92
C CYS A 80 0.25 11.20 -2.45
N THR A 81 -0.05 12.01 -3.46
CA THR A 81 0.90 13.02 -3.95
C THR A 81 1.22 14.05 -2.86
N ASP A 82 2.44 14.57 -2.87
CA ASP A 82 2.85 15.69 -2.05
C ASP A 82 3.51 16.76 -2.91
N VAL A 83 3.04 18.01 -2.81
CA VAL A 83 3.59 19.11 -3.63
C VAL A 83 5.06 19.41 -3.31
N CYS A 84 5.55 19.00 -2.14
CA CYS A 84 6.89 19.28 -1.69
C CYS A 84 7.84 18.11 -1.85
N LEU A 85 7.38 16.94 -2.29
CA LEU A 85 8.20 15.76 -2.51
C LEU A 85 8.01 15.30 -3.96
N PRO A 86 9.08 14.85 -4.64
CA PRO A 86 8.98 14.39 -6.02
C PRO A 86 8.30 13.02 -6.17
N HIS A 87 7.97 12.37 -5.06
CA HIS A 87 7.35 11.05 -4.98
C HIS A 87 6.06 11.10 -4.16
N LYS A 88 5.23 10.06 -4.26
CA LYS A 88 4.05 9.89 -3.42
C LYS A 88 4.46 9.40 -2.04
N VAL A 89 3.65 9.73 -1.04
CA VAL A 89 3.90 9.35 0.35
C VAL A 89 2.64 8.87 1.05
N CYS A 90 2.83 7.99 2.03
CA CYS A 90 1.73 7.50 2.84
C CYS A 90 1.16 8.61 3.72
N LYS A 91 -0.15 8.90 3.56
CA LYS A 91 -0.87 9.91 4.33
C LYS A 91 -2.11 9.32 4.96
N ALA A 92 -2.40 9.71 6.21
CA ALA A 92 -3.63 9.32 6.88
C ALA A 92 -4.87 9.70 6.05
N THR A 93 -5.79 8.77 5.90
CA THR A 93 -7.06 9.00 5.22
C THR A 93 -7.91 9.96 6.01
N LYS A 94 -8.58 10.90 5.33
CA LYS A 94 -9.70 11.60 5.97
C LYS A 94 -10.94 10.70 5.92
N PRO A 95 -11.68 10.54 7.03
CA PRO A 95 -12.96 9.85 6.99
C PRO A 95 -13.89 10.57 6.01
N HIS A 96 -14.66 9.78 5.25
CA HIS A 96 -15.59 10.28 4.25
C HIS A 96 -16.61 11.23 4.94
N GLY A 97 -16.63 12.52 4.55
CA GLY A 97 -17.63 13.48 5.05
C GLY A 97 -17.14 14.58 6.01
N SER A 98 -15.84 14.77 6.22
CA SER A 98 -15.33 15.96 6.94
C SER A 98 -15.03 17.10 5.96
N GLY A 99 -16.08 17.78 5.50
CA GLY A 99 -16.05 19.01 4.71
C GLY A 99 -16.96 20.05 5.33
#